data_AF-A0A5K1CAM4-F1
#
_entry.id   AF-A0A5K1CAM4-F1
#
_cell.length_a   1.000
_cell.length_b   1.000
_cell.length_c   1.000
_cell.angle_alpha   90.00
_cell.angle_beta   90.00
_cell.angle_gamma   90.00
#
_symmetry.space_group_name_H-M   'P 1'
#
loop_
_entity.id
_entity.type
_entity.pdbx_description
1 polymer ?
#
loop_
_entity_poly.entity_id
_entity_poly.type
_entity_poly.pdbx_seq_one_letter_code
_entity_poly.pdbx_strand_id
1 'polypeptide(L)'
;MDKAKEAIRDNLKGKKKLYMPIWKMIDKRWTGQLHQPLHAATYYLNPAIRFSLTFKKDREVLSGLLDCINVLVADSREQDADSNELDLYDTCYQGMGQPVAVRARTTMRP
;
A
#
# COMPACT_ATOMS: atom_id res chain seq x y z
N MET A 1 -6.12 4.91 3.58
CA MET A 1 -6.82 5.39 4.80
C MET A 1 -8.34 5.43 4.66
N ASP A 2 -8.86 5.37 3.44
CA ASP A 2 -10.23 5.75 3.13
C ASP A 2 -11.26 4.80 3.73
N LYS A 3 -10.99 3.49 3.74
CA LYS A 3 -11.86 2.50 4.39
C LYS A 3 -12.15 2.84 5.85
N ALA A 4 -11.16 3.31 6.61
CA ALA A 4 -11.35 3.69 8.01
C ALA A 4 -12.21 4.96 8.13
N LYS A 5 -11.95 5.96 7.27
CA LYS A 5 -12.73 7.20 7.22
C LYS A 5 -14.19 6.94 6.83
N GLU A 6 -14.43 6.10 5.83
CA GLU A 6 -15.76 5.67 5.40
C GLU A 6 -16.50 4.94 6.53
N ALA A 7 -15.87 3.97 7.19
CA ALA A 7 -16.47 3.29 8.33
C ALA A 7 -16.86 4.25 9.46
N ILE A 8 -16.03 5.26 9.76
CA ILE A 8 -16.35 6.29 10.75
C ILE A 8 -17.56 7.13 10.31
N ARG A 9 -17.61 7.55 9.04
CA ARG A 9 -18.75 8.29 8.48
C ARG A 9 -20.03 7.48 8.60
N ASP A 10 -19.98 6.20 8.24
CA ASP A 10 -21.14 5.31 8.20
C ASP A 10 -21.65 5.02 9.62
N ASN A 11 -20.74 4.75 10.57
CA ASN A 11 -21.07 4.61 11.99
C ASN A 11 -21.69 5.88 12.60
N LEU A 12 -21.27 7.05 12.14
CA LEU A 12 -21.82 8.35 12.55
C LEU A 12 -23.02 8.77 11.69
N LYS A 13 -23.61 7.85 10.92
CA LYS A 13 -24.82 8.03 10.09
C LYS A 13 -24.70 9.22 9.13
N GLY A 14 -23.50 9.46 8.59
CA GLY A 14 -23.25 10.58 7.68
C GLY A 14 -23.34 11.96 8.33
N LYS A 15 -23.43 12.07 9.67
CA LYS A 15 -23.50 13.36 10.37
C LYS A 15 -22.13 14.07 10.34
N LYS A 16 -21.94 14.90 9.31
CA LYS A 16 -20.68 15.63 9.02
C LYS A 16 -20.08 16.35 10.23
N LYS A 17 -20.91 16.98 11.06
CA LYS A 17 -20.47 17.68 12.28
C LYS A 17 -19.74 16.77 13.28
N LEU A 18 -20.06 15.47 13.29
CA LEU A 18 -19.48 14.49 14.22
C LEU A 18 -18.19 13.87 13.68
N TYR A 19 -18.18 13.44 12.41
CA TYR A 19 -17.02 12.72 11.87
C TYR A 19 -15.92 13.64 11.33
N MET A 20 -16.23 14.88 10.90
CA MET A 20 -15.18 15.75 10.33
C MET A 20 -14.05 16.10 11.30
N PRO A 21 -14.30 16.40 12.59
CA PRO A 21 -13.21 16.61 13.54
C PRO A 21 -12.30 15.38 13.66
N ILE A 22 -12.88 14.18 13.63
CA ILE A 22 -12.15 12.90 13.68
C ILE A 22 -11.30 12.72 12.42
N TRP A 23 -11.88 12.93 11.24
CA TRP A 23 -11.15 12.88 9.96
C TRP A 23 -9.97 13.85 9.94
N LYS A 24 -10.15 15.09 10.41
CA LYS A 24 -9.05 16.07 10.51
C LYS A 24 -7.92 15.60 11.43
N MET A 25 -8.25 14.97 12.55
CA MET A 25 -7.25 14.41 13.47
C MET A 25 -6.48 13.26 12.80
N ILE A 26 -7.21 12.40 12.09
CA ILE A 26 -6.65 11.30 11.31
C ILE A 26 -5.71 11.82 10.23
N ASP A 27 -6.14 12.83 9.47
CA ASP A 27 -5.33 13.45 8.41
C ASP A 27 -4.03 14.03 8.95
N LYS A 28 -4.10 14.76 10.07
CA LYS A 28 -2.91 15.30 10.72
C LYS A 28 -1.90 14.20 11.10
N ARG A 29 -2.38 13.07 11.62
CA ARG A 29 -1.52 11.92 11.96
C ARG A 29 -1.03 11.18 10.72
N TRP A 30 -1.87 11.07 9.70
CA TRP A 30 -1.50 10.46 8.43
C TRP A 30 -0.34 11.21 7.81
N THR A 31 -0.49 12.52 7.54
CA THR A 31 0.56 13.33 6.93
C THR A 31 1.84 13.39 7.78
N GLY A 32 1.72 13.40 9.12
CA GLY A 32 2.88 13.56 10.00
C GLY A 32 3.64 12.28 10.38
N GLN A 33 3.02 11.09 10.29
CA GLN A 33 3.60 9.85 10.81
C GLN A 33 3.43 8.64 9.90
N LEU A 34 2.28 8.49 9.23
CA LEU A 34 1.93 7.27 8.50
C LEU A 34 2.00 7.40 6.98
N HIS A 35 2.01 8.62 6.44
CA HIS A 35 2.28 8.94 5.04
C HIS A 35 3.80 8.95 4.80
N GLN A 36 4.43 7.84 5.18
CA GLN A 36 5.84 7.60 4.93
C GLN A 36 5.96 6.70 3.71
N PRO A 37 6.96 6.93 2.83
CA PRO A 37 7.20 6.09 1.67
C PRO A 37 7.23 4.59 2.02
N LEU A 38 7.79 4.24 3.19
CA LEU A 38 7.83 2.86 3.69
C LEU A 38 6.44 2.24 3.93
N HIS A 39 5.44 3.01 4.36
CA HIS A 39 4.07 2.49 4.54
C HIS A 39 3.40 2.23 3.19
N ALA A 40 3.65 3.07 2.19
CA ALA A 40 3.17 2.83 0.83
C ALA A 40 3.85 1.60 0.21
N ALA A 41 5.16 1.48 0.38
CA ALA A 41 5.93 0.32 -0.08
C ALA A 41 5.46 -0.99 0.56
N THR A 42 5.30 -1.03 1.89
CA THR A 42 4.81 -2.22 2.61
C THR A 42 3.39 -2.60 2.19
N TYR A 43 2.50 -1.62 1.99
CA TYR A 43 1.15 -1.89 1.48
C TYR A 43 1.18 -2.47 0.06
N TYR A 44 2.02 -1.92 -0.82
CA TYR A 44 2.16 -2.40 -2.20
C TYR A 44 2.74 -3.81 -2.26
N LEU A 45 3.81 -4.07 -1.50
CA LEU A 45 4.55 -5.34 -1.55
C LEU A 45 3.87 -6.47 -0.76
N ASN A 46 2.88 -6.16 0.09
CA ASN A 46 2.14 -7.18 0.83
C ASN A 46 1.26 -8.02 -0.14
N PRO A 47 1.59 -9.31 -0.38
CA PRO A 47 0.89 -10.12 -1.38
C PRO A 47 -0.58 -10.40 -1.01
N ALA A 48 -0.89 -10.47 0.29
CA ALA A 48 -2.25 -10.69 0.76
C ALA A 48 -3.16 -9.49 0.43
N ILE A 49 -2.58 -8.29 0.36
CA ILE A 49 -3.25 -7.06 -0.05
C ILE A 49 -3.23 -6.93 -1.58
N ARG A 50 -2.04 -6.96 -2.20
CA ARG A 50 -1.82 -6.72 -3.64
C ARG A 50 -2.68 -7.62 -4.53
N PHE A 51 -2.81 -8.89 -4.16
CA PHE A 51 -3.53 -9.90 -4.93
C PHE A 51 -4.92 -10.22 -4.37
N SER A 52 -5.44 -9.40 -3.46
CA SER A 52 -6.83 -9.48 -3.01
C SER A 52 -7.80 -9.15 -4.15
N LEU A 53 -8.96 -9.82 -4.18
CA LEU A 53 -10.05 -9.49 -5.12
C LEU A 53 -10.58 -8.06 -4.96
N THR A 54 -10.33 -7.43 -3.82
CA THR A 54 -10.77 -6.05 -3.53
C THR A 54 -9.68 -5.01 -3.71
N PHE A 55 -8.50 -5.42 -4.19
CA PHE A 55 -7.38 -4.52 -4.41
C PHE A 55 -7.71 -3.51 -5.52
N LYS A 56 -7.34 -2.26 -5.29
CA LYS A 56 -7.43 -1.19 -6.29
C LYS A 56 -6.03 -0.60 -6.44
N LYS A 57 -5.57 -0.47 -7.70
CA LYS A 57 -4.33 0.25 -7.99
C LYS A 57 -4.54 1.71 -7.60
N ASP A 58 -3.74 2.18 -6.66
CA ASP A 58 -3.74 3.54 -6.16
C ASP A 58 -2.43 4.22 -6.58
N ARG A 59 -2.54 5.40 -7.20
CA ARG A 59 -1.38 6.15 -7.68
C ARG A 59 -0.56 6.70 -6.53
N GLU A 60 -1.19 7.06 -5.41
CA GLU A 60 -0.47 7.56 -4.22
C GLU A 60 0.39 6.46 -3.62
N VAL A 61 -0.12 5.22 -3.60
CA VAL A 61 0.62 4.05 -3.14
C VAL A 61 1.83 3.77 -4.05
N LEU A 62 1.64 3.80 -5.37
CA LEU A 62 2.74 3.59 -6.32
C LEU A 62 3.80 4.69 -6.19
N SER A 63 3.39 5.96 -6.11
CA SER A 63 4.32 7.08 -5.91
C SER A 63 5.10 6.90 -4.61
N GLY A 64 4.42 6.58 -3.50
CA GLY A 64 5.09 6.38 -2.22
C GLY A 64 6.04 5.17 -2.21
N LEU A 65 5.78 4.13 -2.99
CA LEU A 65 6.73 3.02 -3.18
C LEU A 65 8.00 3.51 -3.90
N LEU A 66 7.85 4.26 -5.00
CA LEU A 66 8.99 4.79 -5.76
C LEU A 66 9.79 5.79 -4.91
N ASP A 67 9.12 6.64 -4.14
CA ASP A 67 9.77 7.53 -3.16
C ASP A 67 10.56 6.72 -2.11
N CYS A 68 10.06 5.53 -1.73
CA CYS A 68 10.75 4.66 -0.77
C CYS A 68 12.02 4.07 -1.38
N ILE A 69 11.96 3.60 -2.62
CA ILE A 69 13.12 3.09 -3.35
C ILE A 69 14.16 4.20 -3.49
N ASN A 70 13.76 5.40 -3.90
CA ASN A 70 14.65 6.56 -4.04
C ASN A 70 15.35 6.95 -2.73
N VAL A 71 14.69 6.76 -1.58
CA VAL A 71 15.27 7.05 -0.27
C VAL A 71 16.21 5.94 0.20
N LEU A 72 15.90 4.68 -0.09
CA LEU A 72 16.64 3.51 0.42
C LEU A 72 17.82 3.10 -0.46
N VAL A 73 17.73 3.33 -1.78
CA VAL A 73 18.70 2.89 -2.78
C VAL A 73 19.35 4.12 -3.37
N ALA A 74 20.67 4.27 -3.21
CA ALA A 74 21.39 5.44 -3.69
C ALA A 74 21.86 5.31 -5.14
N ASP A 75 22.11 4.09 -5.62
CA ASP A 75 22.57 3.83 -6.99
C ASP A 75 21.38 3.78 -7.96
N SER A 76 21.43 4.59 -9.01
CA SER A 76 20.33 4.70 -9.97
C SER A 76 20.11 3.42 -10.78
N ARG A 77 21.14 2.61 -11.02
CA ARG A 77 21.00 1.34 -11.75
C ARG A 77 20.32 0.30 -10.87
N GLU A 78 20.61 0.31 -9.57
CA GLU A 78 19.89 -0.54 -8.60
C GLU A 78 18.43 -0.10 -8.47
N GLN A 79 18.14 1.21 -8.45
CA GLN A 79 16.76 1.72 -8.49
C GLN A 79 15.99 1.26 -9.73
N ASP A 80 16.62 1.30 -10.91
CA ASP A 80 16.04 0.81 -12.16
C ASP A 80 15.78 -0.71 -12.11
N ALA A 81 16.73 -1.48 -11.55
CA ALA A 81 16.60 -2.92 -11.38
C ALA A 81 15.44 -3.27 -10.44
N ASP A 82 15.34 -2.61 -9.28
CA ASP A 82 14.25 -2.79 -8.32
C ASP A 82 12.90 -2.43 -8.95
N SER A 83 12.85 -1.37 -9.76
CA SER A 83 11.64 -0.98 -10.48
C SER A 83 11.20 -2.04 -11.49
N ASN A 84 12.14 -2.70 -12.18
CA ASN A 84 11.83 -3.81 -13.09
C ASN A 84 11.34 -5.06 -12.34
N GLU A 85 11.86 -5.34 -11.15
CA GLU A 85 11.40 -6.46 -10.31
C GLU A 85 9.93 -6.28 -9.86
N LEU A 86 9.45 -5.03 -9.74
CA LEU A 86 8.04 -4.76 -9.44
C LEU A 86 7.11 -5.25 -10.55
N ASP A 87 7.53 -5.20 -11.81
CA ASP A 87 6.74 -5.74 -12.92
C ASP A 87 6.66 -7.27 -12.86
N LEU A 88 7.75 -7.93 -12.44
CA LEU A 88 7.77 -9.38 -12.23
C LEU A 88 6.86 -9.79 -11.07
N TYR A 89 6.88 -9.01 -9.98
CA TYR A 89 5.96 -9.18 -8.87
C TYR A 89 4.50 -9.04 -9.31
N ASP A 90 4.18 -7.97 -10.04
CA ASP A 90 2.81 -7.68 -10.52
C ASP A 90 2.26 -8.75 -11.47
N THR A 91 3.12 -9.28 -12.34
CA THR A 91 2.76 -10.31 -13.31
C THR A 91 2.80 -11.72 -12.73
N CYS A 92 3.21 -11.88 -11.46
CA CYS A 92 3.48 -13.18 -10.83
C CYS A 92 4.39 -14.04 -11.73
N TYR A 93 5.49 -13.47 -12.23
CA TYR A 93 6.40 -14.19 -13.12
C TYR A 93 7.47 -14.98 -12.32
N GLN A 94 8.14 -15.93 -12.98
CA GLN A 94 9.18 -16.79 -12.39
C GLN A 94 8.77 -17.47 -11.07
N GLY A 95 9.58 -17.30 -10.01
CA GLY A 95 9.36 -17.92 -8.70
C GLY A 95 8.06 -17.46 -8.02
N MET A 96 7.59 -16.25 -8.33
CA MET A 96 6.38 -15.69 -7.72
C MET A 96 5.09 -16.28 -8.30
N GLY A 97 5.15 -16.79 -9.52
CA GLY A 97 4.05 -17.48 -10.19
C GLY A 97 3.90 -18.95 -9.84
N GLN A 98 4.85 -19.52 -9.09
CA GLN A 98 4.81 -20.93 -8.74
C GLN A 98 3.54 -21.25 -7.93
N PRO A 99 2.88 -22.39 -8.18
CA PRO A 99 1.64 -22.73 -7.48
C PRO A 99 1.76 -22.68 -5.95
N VAL A 100 2.93 -23.01 -5.40
CA VAL A 100 3.20 -22.90 -3.96
C VAL A 100 3.23 -21.45 -3.47
N ALA A 101 3.88 -20.54 -4.21
CA ALA A 101 3.93 -19.12 -3.89
C ALA A 101 2.54 -18.49 -3.97
N VAL A 102 1.78 -18.82 -5.02
CA VAL A 102 0.40 -18.33 -5.21
C VAL A 102 -0.52 -18.79 -4.08
N ARG A 103 -0.41 -20.04 -3.61
CA ARG A 103 -1.19 -20.53 -2.47
C ARG A 103 -0.77 -19.90 -1.13
N ALA A 104 0.50 -19.56 -0.98
CA ALA A 104 1.05 -19.01 0.27
C ALA A 104 0.85 -17.49 0.43
N ARG A 105 0.59 -16.77 -0.68
CA ARG A 105 0.55 -15.30 -0.70
C ARG A 105 -0.47 -14.64 0.23
N THR A 106 -1.52 -15.37 0.64
CA THR A 106 -2.55 -14.88 1.58
C THR A 106 -2.50 -15.52 2.97
N THR A 107 -1.65 -16.54 3.16
CA THR A 107 -1.58 -17.31 4.40
C THR A 107 -0.31 -17.02 5.20
N MET A 108 0.75 -16.51 4.55
CA MET A 108 1.93 -16.02 5.24
C MET A 108 1.62 -14.70 5.94
N ARG A 109 1.96 -14.63 7.24
CA ARG A 109 1.83 -13.40 8.03
C ARG A 109 2.92 -12.41 7.59
N PRO A 110 2.65 -11.09 7.62
CA PRO A 110 3.65 -10.06 7.37
C PRO A 110 4.81 -10.15 8.37
#